data_AF-A0A849T3J1-F1
#
_entry.id   AF-A0A849T3J1-F1
#
_cell.length_a   1.000
_cell.length_b   1.000
_cell.length_c   1.000
_cell.angle_alpha   90.00
_cell.angle_beta   90.00
_cell.angle_gamma   90.00
#
_symmetry.space_group_name_H-M   'P 1'
#
loop_
_entity.id
_entity.type
_entity.pdbx_description
1 polymer ?
#
loop_
_entity_poly.entity_id
_entity_poly.type
_entity_poly.pdbx_seq_one_letter_code
_entity_poly.pdbx_strand_id
1 'polypeptide(L)'
;MIVLVSFTHETYADVKSRSLENYYHNVFLGERKTGNYSGALDPRSHFSDTSGSLVYFDDMYRDEYLNEQIQAEPFSLYTFWFNEVIEKSTCPDETLGENIDYIRYLYRLISMSYLFEGLKINHKFTRELGFKNICPIDYKTLFGTCKPESSDMKKFSERVYGKFVNEIEKIKIEALSGKDVQSILKKFQNSTSLTTDPIYSRLHEWCIQNKKSCRQMTLENLNDALAGFCQQDSKVITMLCSEIDSLYGLSQAPLAGELIKKSNAFGLINKSGMGEDCLRRYSKIFHSKESSKTSLPRQYPVLYSYLQKNNSRYEQGDLFLPGALKEFDMKGLSDFLTALKPPKEEPIVIIKPKAKPKPKPVIVVAKKIEVPVKKLEPPPVIIEAPPEVWISEFEKGANEIVNLGKESYWLNMETFRDDFEFSAEMITELSGPIKKFQTRSALVDMKSYDLLGSKEAPVGLIFLKFLIDTENHQGLYNITTVLGEKFFVQNDIEKIATPHYMQLKNDASTKNRWQIILLKK
;
A
#
# COMPACT_ATOMS: atom_id res chain seq x y z
N MET A 1 -18.94 7.99 -33.37
CA MET A 1 -20.25 8.10 -32.72
C MET A 1 -20.05 7.84 -31.24
N ILE A 2 -20.64 8.65 -30.37
CA ILE A 2 -20.49 8.58 -28.91
C ILE A 2 -21.68 7.80 -28.35
N VAL A 3 -21.43 6.77 -27.55
CA VAL A 3 -22.47 5.98 -26.88
C VAL A 3 -22.50 6.34 -25.40
N LEU A 4 -23.66 6.75 -24.90
CA LEU A 4 -23.89 7.03 -23.48
C LEU A 4 -24.26 5.73 -22.77
N VAL A 5 -23.50 5.38 -21.75
CA VAL A 5 -23.79 4.24 -20.86
C VAL A 5 -24.70 4.75 -19.75
N SER A 6 -25.93 4.24 -19.69
CA SER A 6 -26.89 4.51 -18.61
C SER A 6 -27.22 3.22 -17.87
N PHE A 7 -27.25 3.24 -16.54
CA PHE A 7 -27.85 2.15 -15.76
C PHE A 7 -29.32 2.47 -15.52
N THR A 8 -30.20 1.49 -15.72
CA THR A 8 -31.63 1.61 -15.43
C THR A 8 -31.88 1.37 -13.95
N HIS A 9 -32.51 2.34 -13.27
CA HIS A 9 -33.03 2.14 -11.91
C HIS A 9 -34.21 1.17 -11.95
N GLU A 10 -34.01 -0.05 -11.47
CA GLU A 10 -35.12 -0.90 -11.04
C GLU A 10 -35.36 -0.68 -9.54
N THR A 11 -36.59 -0.27 -9.24
CA THR A 11 -37.09 -0.02 -7.89
C THR A 11 -37.42 -1.35 -7.22
N TYR A 12 -36.67 -1.74 -6.17
CA TYR A 12 -37.15 -2.10 -4.81
C TYR A 12 -36.06 -2.85 -4.00
N ALA A 13 -35.86 -2.38 -2.75
CA ALA A 13 -35.25 -3.05 -1.59
C ALA A 13 -33.75 -3.45 -1.65
N ASP A 14 -32.85 -2.64 -1.05
CA ASP A 14 -32.32 -2.80 0.32
C ASP A 14 -31.11 -1.86 0.53
N VAL A 15 -30.98 -1.25 1.70
CA VAL A 15 -30.11 -0.07 1.94
C VAL A 15 -28.62 -0.42 2.03
N LYS A 16 -28.24 -1.70 1.90
CA LYS A 16 -26.85 -2.18 1.94
C LYS A 16 -26.19 -2.49 0.58
N SER A 17 -26.95 -2.60 -0.52
CA SER A 17 -26.38 -2.82 -1.88
C SER A 17 -25.68 -1.58 -2.49
N ARG A 18 -25.71 -0.45 -1.77
CA ARG A 18 -25.21 0.86 -2.23
C ARG A 18 -23.69 0.96 -2.42
N SER A 19 -22.84 -0.01 -2.08
CA SER A 19 -21.38 0.16 -2.29
C SER A 19 -20.95 -0.22 -3.71
N LEU A 20 -21.38 -1.37 -4.22
CA LEU A 20 -20.90 -1.92 -5.49
C LEU A 20 -21.52 -1.24 -6.71
N GLU A 21 -22.82 -0.97 -6.67
CA GLU A 21 -23.52 -0.27 -7.76
C GLU A 21 -22.99 1.17 -7.91
N ASN A 22 -22.83 1.90 -6.81
CA ASN A 22 -22.20 3.23 -6.81
C ASN A 22 -20.75 3.19 -7.30
N TYR A 23 -19.99 2.15 -6.92
CA TYR A 23 -18.65 1.94 -7.44
C TYR A 23 -18.67 1.73 -8.96
N TYR A 24 -19.61 0.92 -9.47
CA TYR A 24 -19.76 0.72 -10.91
C TYR A 24 -20.19 1.99 -11.64
N HIS A 25 -21.11 2.77 -11.09
CA HIS A 25 -21.44 4.08 -11.64
C HIS A 25 -20.19 4.96 -11.74
N ASN A 26 -19.41 5.11 -10.68
CA ASN A 26 -18.24 5.97 -10.70
C ASN A 26 -17.16 5.50 -11.69
N VAL A 27 -17.04 4.20 -11.94
CA VAL A 27 -15.97 3.62 -12.76
C VAL A 27 -16.37 3.34 -14.21
N PHE A 28 -17.64 3.03 -14.46
CA PHE A 28 -18.10 2.57 -15.77
C PHE A 28 -18.82 3.64 -16.60
N LEU A 29 -19.15 4.80 -16.02
CA LEU A 29 -19.68 5.96 -16.73
C LEU A 29 -18.67 6.54 -17.75
N GLY A 30 -19.19 7.11 -18.85
CA GLY A 30 -18.40 7.82 -19.87
C GLY A 30 -18.47 7.22 -21.28
N GLU A 31 -17.91 7.94 -22.25
CA GLU A 31 -17.93 7.61 -23.68
C GLU A 31 -16.96 6.46 -24.01
N ARG A 32 -17.40 5.45 -24.77
CA ARG A 32 -16.52 4.35 -25.23
C ARG A 32 -16.24 4.42 -26.72
N LYS A 33 -14.97 4.26 -27.10
CA LYS A 33 -14.55 4.11 -28.51
C LYS A 33 -14.80 2.68 -28.96
N THR A 34 -15.72 2.51 -29.89
CA THR A 34 -16.07 1.22 -30.47
C THR A 34 -15.38 1.14 -31.84
N GLY A 35 -14.26 0.41 -31.89
CA GLY A 35 -13.31 0.47 -33.01
C GLY A 35 -13.88 0.08 -34.39
N ASN A 36 -15.00 -0.66 -34.43
CA ASN A 36 -15.62 -1.20 -35.65
C ASN A 36 -17.15 -1.10 -35.63
N TYR A 37 -17.72 -0.08 -34.99
CA TYR A 37 -19.17 0.01 -34.86
C TYR A 37 -19.80 0.74 -36.04
N SER A 38 -20.56 0.00 -36.86
CA SER A 38 -21.42 0.54 -37.92
C SER A 38 -22.73 1.13 -37.39
N GLY A 39 -22.99 1.01 -36.08
CA GLY A 39 -24.24 1.44 -35.44
C GLY A 39 -25.17 0.26 -35.13
N ALA A 40 -25.68 0.20 -33.89
CA ALA A 40 -27.01 -0.32 -33.61
C ALA A 40 -28.04 0.72 -34.09
N LEU A 41 -29.20 0.27 -34.54
CA LEU A 41 -30.39 1.10 -34.71
C LEU A 41 -30.76 1.79 -33.39
N ASP A 42 -30.55 1.13 -32.24
CA ASP A 42 -30.71 1.71 -30.91
C ASP A 42 -29.36 2.12 -30.27
N PRO A 43 -29.11 3.42 -29.99
CA PRO A 43 -27.89 3.87 -29.35
C PRO A 43 -27.78 3.49 -27.86
N ARG A 44 -28.82 2.90 -27.27
CA ARG A 44 -28.81 2.48 -25.86
C ARG A 44 -27.94 1.24 -25.67
N SER A 45 -27.30 1.18 -24.51
CA SER A 45 -26.50 0.05 -24.07
C SER A 45 -26.61 -0.09 -22.56
N HIS A 46 -26.47 -1.31 -22.06
CA HIS A 46 -26.37 -1.58 -20.63
C HIS A 46 -25.01 -2.24 -20.32
N PHE A 47 -24.53 -2.03 -19.11
CA PHE A 47 -23.32 -2.67 -18.63
C PHE A 47 -23.69 -3.88 -17.78
N SER A 48 -23.21 -5.06 -18.17
CA SER A 48 -23.42 -6.28 -17.41
C SER A 48 -22.45 -6.31 -16.22
N ASP A 49 -22.99 -6.22 -15.01
CA ASP A 49 -22.28 -6.36 -13.72
C ASP A 49 -21.64 -7.75 -13.51
N THR A 50 -22.09 -8.72 -14.29
CA THR A 50 -21.72 -10.13 -14.22
C THR A 50 -20.58 -10.44 -15.20
N SER A 51 -20.70 -9.99 -16.45
CA SER A 51 -19.69 -10.25 -17.48
C SER A 51 -18.67 -9.12 -17.63
N GLY A 52 -18.91 -7.94 -17.06
CA GLY A 52 -18.09 -6.76 -17.29
C GLY A 52 -18.14 -6.24 -18.72
N SER A 53 -19.09 -6.71 -19.53
CA SER A 53 -19.20 -6.35 -20.95
C SER A 53 -20.24 -5.24 -21.16
N LEU A 54 -20.01 -4.43 -22.20
CA LEU A 54 -21.02 -3.50 -22.68
C LEU A 54 -21.90 -4.26 -23.67
N VAL A 55 -23.19 -4.36 -23.38
CA VAL A 55 -24.15 -5.04 -24.22
C VAL A 55 -25.06 -4.00 -24.86
N TYR A 56 -25.17 -4.02 -26.18
CA TYR A 56 -26.07 -3.12 -26.93
C TYR A 56 -27.48 -3.71 -26.95
N PHE A 57 -28.49 -2.83 -26.89
CA PHE A 57 -29.89 -3.28 -26.92
C PHE A 57 -30.23 -4.02 -28.22
N ASP A 58 -29.62 -3.66 -29.35
CA ASP A 58 -29.78 -4.40 -30.61
C ASP A 58 -29.20 -5.80 -30.58
N ASP A 59 -28.05 -5.99 -29.90
CA ASP A 59 -27.45 -7.31 -29.75
C ASP A 59 -28.30 -8.17 -28.83
N MET A 60 -28.80 -7.60 -27.72
CA MET A 60 -29.79 -8.28 -26.88
C MET A 60 -31.02 -8.66 -27.67
N TYR A 61 -31.62 -7.70 -28.39
CA TYR A 61 -32.82 -7.93 -29.18
C TYR A 61 -32.57 -9.04 -30.21
N ARG A 62 -31.45 -9.02 -30.93
CA ARG A 62 -31.13 -10.08 -31.91
C ARG A 62 -30.96 -11.45 -31.23
N ASP A 63 -30.23 -11.49 -30.12
CA ASP A 63 -29.87 -12.73 -29.45
C ASP A 63 -31.07 -13.32 -28.67
N GLU A 64 -31.99 -12.47 -28.22
CA GLU A 64 -33.21 -12.82 -27.48
C GLU A 64 -34.46 -12.90 -28.39
N TYR A 65 -34.42 -12.40 -29.63
CA TYR A 65 -35.59 -12.32 -30.53
C TYR A 65 -36.34 -13.64 -30.62
N LEU A 66 -35.65 -14.73 -30.95
CA LEU A 66 -36.29 -16.04 -31.06
C LEU A 66 -36.80 -16.55 -29.71
N ASN A 67 -36.09 -16.24 -28.62
CA ASN A 67 -36.45 -16.66 -27.27
C ASN A 67 -37.72 -15.95 -26.79
N GLU A 68 -37.81 -14.63 -27.01
CA GLU A 68 -38.99 -13.81 -26.72
C GLU A 68 -40.21 -14.23 -27.53
N GLN A 69 -40.03 -14.61 -28.81
CA GLN A 69 -41.13 -15.09 -29.66
C GLN A 69 -41.62 -16.50 -29.29
N ILE A 70 -40.81 -17.31 -28.60
CA ILE A 70 -41.19 -18.64 -28.12
C ILE A 70 -41.83 -18.51 -26.74
N GLN A 71 -41.04 -18.21 -25.71
CA GLN A 71 -41.45 -17.93 -24.31
C GLN A 71 -40.26 -17.28 -23.58
N ALA A 72 -40.42 -16.08 -23.02
CA ALA A 72 -39.31 -15.37 -22.40
C ALA A 72 -38.86 -15.97 -21.06
N GLU A 73 -39.79 -16.49 -20.24
CA GLU A 73 -39.48 -16.89 -18.86
C GLU A 73 -38.43 -18.02 -18.75
N PRO A 74 -38.49 -19.13 -19.52
CA PRO A 74 -37.50 -20.21 -19.42
C PRO A 74 -36.08 -19.77 -19.78
N PHE A 75 -35.93 -18.86 -20.75
CA PHE A 75 -34.61 -18.35 -21.16
C PHE A 75 -34.08 -17.30 -20.19
N SER A 76 -34.96 -16.47 -19.61
CA SER A 76 -34.56 -15.56 -18.51
C SER A 76 -34.06 -16.38 -17.31
N LEU A 77 -34.75 -17.47 -16.97
CA LEU A 77 -34.36 -18.36 -15.87
C LEU A 77 -33.04 -19.07 -16.18
N TYR A 78 -32.84 -19.52 -17.43
CA TYR A 78 -31.58 -20.11 -17.86
C TYR A 78 -30.42 -19.11 -17.71
N THR A 79 -30.60 -17.88 -18.21
CA THR A 79 -29.59 -16.81 -18.12
C THR A 79 -29.28 -16.48 -16.67
N PHE A 80 -30.31 -16.30 -15.84
CA PHE A 80 -30.16 -16.08 -14.41
C PHE A 80 -29.39 -17.24 -13.74
N TRP A 81 -29.79 -18.49 -13.98
CA TRP A 81 -29.21 -19.64 -13.29
C TRP A 81 -27.75 -19.90 -13.68
N PHE A 82 -27.42 -19.79 -14.96
CA PHE A 82 -26.10 -20.15 -15.46
C PHE A 82 -25.11 -18.99 -15.52
N ASN A 83 -25.60 -17.75 -15.68
CA ASN A 83 -24.73 -16.58 -15.76
C ASN A 83 -24.66 -15.82 -14.44
N GLU A 84 -25.78 -15.66 -13.72
CA GLU A 84 -25.81 -14.82 -12.51
C GLU A 84 -25.64 -15.63 -11.23
N VAL A 85 -26.42 -16.70 -11.04
CA VAL A 85 -26.44 -17.47 -9.78
C VAL A 85 -25.08 -18.10 -9.49
N ILE A 86 -24.46 -18.78 -10.46
CA ILE A 86 -23.17 -19.47 -10.24
C ILE A 86 -22.05 -18.48 -9.88
N GLU A 87 -22.02 -17.32 -10.54
CA GLU A 87 -20.97 -16.32 -10.30
C GLU A 87 -21.21 -15.55 -9.00
N LYS A 88 -22.45 -15.17 -8.72
CA LYS A 88 -22.82 -14.46 -7.49
C LYS A 88 -22.88 -15.38 -6.27
N SER A 89 -23.04 -16.70 -6.44
CA SER A 89 -23.00 -17.66 -5.32
C SER A 89 -21.60 -17.89 -4.79
N THR A 90 -20.58 -17.73 -5.63
CA THR A 90 -19.17 -17.97 -5.27
C THR A 90 -18.49 -16.70 -4.73
N CYS A 91 -18.86 -15.52 -5.26
CA CYS A 91 -18.52 -14.24 -4.64
C CYS A 91 -19.72 -13.28 -4.77
N PRO A 92 -20.57 -13.17 -3.72
CA PRO A 92 -21.72 -12.26 -3.71
C PRO A 92 -21.35 -10.80 -3.90
N ASP A 93 -22.30 -9.99 -4.37
CA ASP A 93 -22.11 -8.55 -4.59
C ASP A 93 -21.70 -7.81 -3.32
N GLU A 94 -22.25 -8.20 -2.17
CA GLU A 94 -21.87 -7.64 -0.86
C GLU A 94 -20.39 -7.92 -0.54
N THR A 95 -19.97 -9.19 -0.62
CA THR A 95 -18.58 -9.60 -0.37
C THR A 95 -17.60 -8.94 -1.34
N LEU A 96 -17.95 -8.87 -2.64
CA LEU A 96 -17.11 -8.20 -3.63
C LEU A 96 -17.03 -6.70 -3.33
N GLY A 97 -18.16 -6.05 -3.05
CA GLY A 97 -18.23 -4.62 -2.76
C GLY A 97 -17.41 -4.20 -1.54
N GLU A 98 -17.34 -5.03 -0.51
CA GLU A 98 -16.48 -4.78 0.67
C GLU A 98 -14.99 -4.83 0.34
N ASN A 99 -14.59 -5.62 -0.65
CA ASN A 99 -13.18 -5.91 -0.96
C ASN A 99 -12.68 -5.28 -2.26
N ILE A 100 -13.56 -4.74 -3.10
CA ILE A 100 -13.24 -4.33 -4.48
C ILE A 100 -12.11 -3.30 -4.58
N ASP A 101 -12.12 -2.30 -3.69
CA ASP A 101 -11.08 -1.26 -3.64
C ASP A 101 -9.73 -1.86 -3.23
N TYR A 102 -9.74 -2.79 -2.28
CA TYR A 102 -8.51 -3.42 -1.82
C TYR A 102 -7.98 -4.43 -2.84
N ILE A 103 -8.84 -5.18 -3.52
CA ILE A 103 -8.47 -6.05 -4.64
C ILE A 103 -7.80 -5.21 -5.74
N ARG A 104 -8.43 -4.08 -6.13
CA ARG A 104 -7.85 -3.14 -7.10
C ARG A 104 -6.48 -2.63 -6.67
N TYR A 105 -6.34 -2.26 -5.39
CA TYR A 105 -5.06 -1.86 -4.82
C TYR A 105 -4.00 -2.97 -4.93
N LEU A 106 -4.33 -4.23 -4.62
CA LEU A 106 -3.39 -5.35 -4.73
C LEU A 106 -2.93 -5.60 -6.16
N TYR A 107 -3.84 -5.51 -7.13
CA TYR A 107 -3.51 -5.59 -8.55
C TYR A 107 -2.59 -4.44 -9.03
N ARG A 108 -2.84 -3.20 -8.55
CA ARG A 108 -1.92 -2.06 -8.79
C ARG A 108 -0.55 -2.33 -8.17
N LEU A 109 -0.52 -2.83 -6.94
CA LEU A 109 0.69 -3.08 -6.18
C LEU A 109 1.57 -4.14 -6.86
N ILE A 110 1.00 -5.28 -7.26
CA ILE A 110 1.75 -6.33 -7.97
C ILE A 110 2.25 -5.84 -9.33
N SER A 111 1.44 -5.04 -10.04
CA SER A 111 1.85 -4.43 -11.31
C SER A 111 3.03 -3.47 -11.15
N MET A 112 2.98 -2.58 -10.16
CA MET A 112 4.09 -1.68 -9.84
C MET A 112 5.34 -2.45 -9.42
N SER A 113 5.17 -3.49 -8.61
CA SER A 113 6.28 -4.35 -8.16
C SER A 113 6.99 -5.01 -9.34
N TYR A 114 6.24 -5.57 -10.29
CA TYR A 114 6.81 -6.22 -11.48
C TYR A 114 7.44 -5.22 -12.46
N LEU A 115 6.83 -4.05 -12.67
CA LEU A 115 7.44 -2.97 -13.44
C LEU A 115 8.77 -2.52 -12.83
N PHE A 116 8.81 -2.44 -11.50
CA PHE A 116 10.01 -2.08 -10.77
C PHE A 116 11.11 -3.15 -10.88
N GLU A 117 10.77 -4.44 -10.82
CA GLU A 117 11.73 -5.51 -11.13
C GLU A 117 12.31 -5.37 -12.55
N GLY A 118 11.46 -5.09 -13.53
CA GLY A 118 11.89 -4.81 -14.91
C GLY A 118 12.83 -3.61 -15.00
N LEU A 119 12.53 -2.52 -14.28
CA LEU A 119 13.40 -1.35 -14.19
C LEU A 119 14.77 -1.69 -13.58
N LYS A 120 14.83 -2.46 -12.49
CA LYS A 120 16.11 -2.91 -11.89
C LYS A 120 16.99 -3.65 -12.89
N ILE A 121 16.40 -4.57 -13.65
CA ILE A 121 17.13 -5.34 -14.66
C ILE A 121 17.60 -4.40 -15.79
N ASN A 122 16.74 -3.50 -16.27
CA ASN A 122 17.10 -2.50 -17.29
C ASN A 122 18.21 -1.55 -16.81
N HIS A 123 18.15 -1.08 -15.57
CA HIS A 123 19.18 -0.23 -14.98
C HIS A 123 20.51 -0.95 -14.91
N LYS A 124 20.53 -2.19 -14.42
CA LYS A 124 21.74 -3.00 -14.39
C LYS A 124 22.32 -3.18 -15.79
N PHE A 125 21.50 -3.58 -16.75
CA PHE A 125 21.92 -3.83 -18.11
C PHE A 125 22.44 -2.57 -18.82
N THR A 126 21.75 -1.43 -18.67
CA THR A 126 22.21 -0.15 -19.25
C THR A 126 23.55 0.30 -18.65
N ARG A 127 23.75 0.14 -17.33
CA ARG A 127 25.03 0.45 -16.67
C ARG A 127 26.15 -0.47 -17.15
N GLU A 128 25.89 -1.77 -17.27
CA GLU A 128 26.83 -2.75 -17.83
C GLU A 128 27.25 -2.41 -19.26
N LEU A 129 26.34 -1.88 -20.09
CA LEU A 129 26.63 -1.41 -21.45
C LEU A 129 27.40 -0.07 -21.50
N GLY A 130 27.67 0.56 -20.36
CA GLY A 130 28.35 1.86 -20.29
C GLY A 130 27.45 3.05 -20.61
N PHE A 131 26.14 2.84 -20.74
CA PHE A 131 25.16 3.90 -20.94
C PHE A 131 24.92 4.67 -19.64
N LYS A 132 25.14 5.98 -19.66
CA LYS A 132 24.96 6.85 -18.49
C LYS A 132 23.57 7.51 -18.53
N ASN A 133 22.87 7.48 -17.40
CA ASN A 133 21.64 8.24 -17.10
C ASN A 133 20.39 7.92 -17.95
N ILE A 134 20.33 6.77 -18.61
CA ILE A 134 19.18 6.39 -19.45
C ILE A 134 18.03 5.74 -18.66
N CYS A 135 18.36 5.06 -17.57
CA CYS A 135 17.38 4.39 -16.73
C CYS A 135 17.63 4.70 -15.25
N PRO A 136 17.50 5.96 -14.79
CA PRO A 136 17.69 6.27 -13.39
C PRO A 136 16.64 5.53 -12.54
N ILE A 137 17.10 4.87 -11.48
CA ILE A 137 16.21 4.32 -10.45
C ILE A 137 16.45 5.16 -9.20
N ASP A 138 15.71 6.25 -9.09
CA ASP A 138 15.68 7.09 -7.90
C ASP A 138 14.23 7.30 -7.46
N TYR A 139 14.03 7.48 -6.15
CA TYR A 139 12.68 7.65 -5.62
C TYR A 139 12.00 8.87 -6.22
N LYS A 140 12.74 9.97 -6.40
CA LYS A 140 12.17 11.26 -6.82
C LYS A 140 11.56 11.17 -8.22
N THR A 141 12.20 10.43 -9.13
CA THR A 141 11.69 10.22 -10.50
C THR A 141 10.56 9.20 -10.56
N LEU A 142 10.65 8.09 -9.82
CA LEU A 142 9.66 7.01 -9.91
C LEU A 142 8.41 7.22 -9.04
N PHE A 143 8.58 7.74 -7.83
CA PHE A 143 7.51 7.84 -6.83
C PHE A 143 7.30 9.26 -6.29
N GLY A 144 8.29 10.15 -6.41
CA GLY A 144 8.23 11.51 -5.88
C GLY A 144 7.19 12.42 -6.55
N THR A 145 6.71 12.04 -7.74
CA THR A 145 5.62 12.74 -8.43
C THR A 145 4.24 12.11 -8.22
N CYS A 146 4.16 11.00 -7.47
CA CYS A 146 2.90 10.35 -7.18
C CYS A 146 1.95 11.24 -6.38
N LYS A 147 0.66 11.15 -6.71
CA LYS A 147 -0.43 11.79 -5.95
C LYS A 147 -1.45 10.75 -5.53
N PRO A 148 -1.15 9.90 -4.53
CA PRO A 148 -2.07 8.86 -4.08
C PRO A 148 -3.30 9.46 -3.41
N GLU A 149 -4.48 8.88 -3.67
CA GLU A 149 -5.78 9.31 -3.13
C GLU A 149 -6.21 8.42 -1.96
N SER A 150 -6.13 7.10 -2.13
CA SER A 150 -6.50 6.10 -1.13
C SER A 150 -5.53 6.05 0.05
N SER A 151 -6.04 5.62 1.21
CA SER A 151 -5.21 5.44 2.41
C SER A 151 -4.11 4.40 2.20
N ASP A 152 -4.41 3.32 1.49
CA ASP A 152 -3.49 2.22 1.26
C ASP A 152 -2.32 2.65 0.36
N MET A 153 -2.62 3.38 -0.73
CA MET A 153 -1.59 3.89 -1.65
C MET A 153 -0.73 5.00 -1.01
N LYS A 154 -1.32 5.83 -0.16
CA LYS A 154 -0.57 6.83 0.64
C LYS A 154 0.47 6.12 1.52
N LYS A 155 0.05 5.16 2.34
CA LYS A 155 0.95 4.39 3.21
C LYS A 155 2.04 3.65 2.42
N PHE A 156 1.69 3.06 1.27
CA PHE A 156 2.67 2.46 0.36
C PHE A 156 3.74 3.46 -0.08
N SER A 157 3.35 4.64 -0.59
CA SER A 157 4.27 5.67 -1.04
C SER A 157 5.26 6.11 0.06
N GLU A 158 4.80 6.13 1.31
CA GLU A 158 5.62 6.44 2.48
C GLU A 158 6.63 5.34 2.81
N ARG A 159 6.21 4.08 2.79
CA ARG A 159 7.09 2.94 3.07
C ARG A 159 8.15 2.72 1.99
N VAL A 160 7.77 2.93 0.73
CA VAL A 160 8.68 2.80 -0.40
C VAL A 160 9.79 3.84 -0.33
N TYR A 161 9.53 5.04 0.20
CA TYR A 161 10.56 6.05 0.40
C TYR A 161 11.74 5.52 1.23
N GLY A 162 11.44 4.92 2.38
CA GLY A 162 12.46 4.35 3.27
C GLY A 162 13.32 3.27 2.59
N LYS A 163 12.69 2.41 1.78
CA LYS A 163 13.39 1.36 1.03
C LYS A 163 14.34 1.93 -0.04
N PHE A 164 13.91 2.95 -0.79
CA PHE A 164 14.72 3.54 -1.86
C PHE A 164 15.96 4.29 -1.36
N VAL A 165 15.85 4.99 -0.23
CA VAL A 165 16.95 5.76 0.36
C VAL A 165 18.12 4.85 0.82
N ASN A 166 17.82 3.58 1.13
CA ASN A 166 18.79 2.68 1.77
C ASN A 166 19.53 1.73 0.82
N GLU A 167 18.92 1.30 -0.29
CA GLU A 167 19.39 0.13 -1.08
C GLU A 167 19.90 0.45 -2.50
N ILE A 168 19.19 1.27 -3.28
CA ILE A 168 19.36 1.29 -4.75
C ILE A 168 20.49 2.23 -5.21
N GLU A 169 20.69 3.36 -4.53
CA GLU A 169 21.73 4.34 -4.89
C GLU A 169 23.15 3.82 -4.64
N LYS A 170 23.32 2.72 -3.89
CA LYS A 170 24.62 2.19 -3.47
C LYS A 170 25.20 1.13 -4.42
N ILE A 171 24.44 0.66 -5.40
CA ILE A 171 24.89 -0.40 -6.32
C ILE A 171 25.87 0.21 -7.35
N LYS A 172 27.17 0.03 -7.12
CA LYS A 172 28.19 0.32 -8.14
C LYS A 172 28.23 -0.81 -9.16
N ILE A 173 27.80 -0.52 -10.38
CA ILE A 173 27.87 -1.45 -11.51
C ILE A 173 29.01 -0.99 -12.42
N GLU A 174 30.01 -1.83 -12.59
CA GLU A 174 31.13 -1.57 -13.49
C GLU A 174 30.69 -1.75 -14.95
N ALA A 175 31.14 -0.86 -15.82
CA ALA A 175 30.88 -0.96 -17.25
C ALA A 175 31.72 -2.11 -17.84
N LEU A 176 31.09 -2.92 -18.68
CA LEU A 176 31.76 -4.02 -19.37
C LEU A 176 32.75 -3.50 -20.41
N SER A 177 33.72 -4.35 -20.76
CA SER A 177 34.65 -4.03 -21.83
C SER A 177 33.93 -3.94 -23.18
N GLY A 178 34.45 -3.16 -24.13
CA GLY A 178 33.85 -3.06 -25.47
C GLY A 178 33.71 -4.40 -26.20
N LYS A 179 34.58 -5.38 -25.91
CA LYS A 179 34.48 -6.74 -26.46
C LYS A 179 33.29 -7.50 -25.90
N ASP A 180 33.02 -7.36 -24.60
CA ASP A 180 31.91 -8.01 -23.92
C ASP A 180 30.57 -7.42 -24.36
N VAL A 181 30.51 -6.09 -24.54
CA VAL A 181 29.34 -5.40 -25.11
C VAL A 181 29.00 -5.95 -26.50
N GLN A 182 30.00 -6.15 -27.36
CA GLN A 182 29.80 -6.75 -28.68
C GLN A 182 29.37 -8.22 -28.60
N SER A 183 29.87 -8.96 -27.61
CA SER A 183 29.45 -10.34 -27.36
C SER A 183 27.97 -10.41 -26.95
N ILE A 184 27.53 -9.53 -26.05
CA ILE A 184 26.13 -9.41 -25.63
C ILE A 184 25.24 -9.07 -26.84
N LEU A 185 25.66 -8.11 -27.66
CA LEU A 185 24.91 -7.73 -28.85
C LEU A 185 24.76 -8.90 -29.82
N LYS A 186 25.84 -9.63 -30.11
CA LYS A 186 25.80 -10.84 -30.95
C LYS A 186 24.93 -11.93 -30.35
N LYS A 187 25.00 -12.14 -29.03
CA LYS A 187 24.15 -13.10 -28.32
C LYS A 187 22.68 -12.75 -28.46
N PHE A 188 22.32 -11.46 -28.36
CA PHE A 188 20.96 -10.99 -28.62
C PHE A 188 20.56 -11.18 -30.08
N GLN A 189 21.38 -10.78 -31.05
CA GLN A 189 21.09 -10.93 -32.48
C GLN A 189 20.85 -12.39 -32.90
N ASN A 190 21.52 -13.33 -32.22
CA ASN A 190 21.35 -14.77 -32.42
C ASN A 190 20.22 -15.39 -31.57
N SER A 191 19.63 -14.64 -30.65
CA SER A 191 18.55 -15.12 -29.79
C SER A 191 17.21 -15.14 -30.52
N THR A 192 16.28 -15.96 -30.02
CA THR A 192 14.92 -16.05 -30.54
C THR A 192 13.94 -15.29 -29.66
N SER A 193 12.74 -15.00 -30.18
CA SER A 193 11.65 -14.38 -29.43
C SER A 193 11.13 -15.22 -28.26
N LEU A 194 11.51 -16.50 -28.17
CA LEU A 194 11.12 -17.43 -27.09
C LEU A 194 12.15 -17.46 -25.94
N THR A 195 13.01 -16.45 -25.85
CA THR A 195 14.01 -16.32 -24.78
C THR A 195 13.37 -16.13 -23.41
N THR A 196 13.98 -16.71 -22.38
CA THR A 196 13.58 -16.53 -20.97
C THR A 196 14.26 -15.34 -20.30
N ASP A 197 15.11 -14.63 -21.03
CA ASP A 197 15.74 -13.40 -20.56
C ASP A 197 14.74 -12.22 -20.70
N PRO A 198 14.39 -11.53 -19.60
CA PRO A 198 13.42 -10.42 -19.65
C PRO A 198 13.81 -9.29 -20.59
N ILE A 199 15.11 -8.95 -20.67
CA ILE A 199 15.60 -7.89 -21.53
C ILE A 199 15.46 -8.32 -22.99
N TYR A 200 15.95 -9.51 -23.34
CA TYR A 200 15.91 -9.95 -24.73
C TYR A 200 14.48 -10.16 -25.22
N SER A 201 13.60 -10.69 -24.38
CA SER A 201 12.18 -10.84 -24.70
C SER A 201 11.55 -9.49 -25.06
N ARG A 202 11.80 -8.47 -24.24
CA ARG A 202 11.29 -7.11 -24.47
C ARG A 202 11.91 -6.43 -25.70
N LEU A 203 13.20 -6.66 -25.96
CA LEU A 203 13.86 -6.15 -27.17
C LEU A 203 13.29 -6.78 -28.44
N HIS A 204 12.97 -8.08 -28.44
CA HIS A 204 12.27 -8.74 -29.55
C HIS A 204 10.90 -8.12 -29.80
N GLU A 205 10.13 -7.87 -28.73
CA GLU A 205 8.85 -7.18 -28.83
C GLU A 205 9.00 -5.77 -29.43
N TRP A 206 10.03 -5.02 -29.01
CA TRP A 206 10.32 -3.70 -29.55
C TRP A 206 10.68 -3.74 -31.04
N CYS A 207 11.48 -4.71 -31.49
CA CYS A 207 11.77 -4.86 -32.93
C CYS A 207 10.49 -5.07 -33.74
N ILE A 208 9.59 -5.95 -33.26
CA ILE A 208 8.33 -6.27 -33.94
C ILE A 208 7.45 -5.02 -34.03
N GLN A 209 7.30 -4.30 -32.91
CA GLN A 209 6.50 -3.07 -32.86
C GLN A 209 7.05 -1.97 -33.78
N ASN A 210 8.38 -1.88 -33.91
CA ASN A 210 9.04 -0.86 -34.74
C ASN A 210 9.33 -1.34 -36.17
N LYS A 211 8.88 -2.54 -36.55
CA LYS A 211 9.16 -3.16 -37.87
C LYS A 211 10.67 -3.18 -38.22
N LYS A 212 11.52 -3.36 -37.21
CA LYS A 212 12.98 -3.47 -37.34
C LYS A 212 13.42 -4.94 -37.25
N SER A 213 14.51 -5.29 -37.92
CA SER A 213 15.11 -6.63 -37.80
C SER A 213 15.98 -6.73 -36.54
N CYS A 214 15.62 -7.61 -35.59
CA CYS A 214 16.45 -7.82 -34.39
C CYS A 214 17.84 -8.37 -34.70
N ARG A 215 18.03 -9.04 -35.85
CA ARG A 215 19.36 -9.53 -36.28
C ARG A 215 20.32 -8.41 -36.67
N GLN A 216 19.79 -7.23 -37.00
CA GLN A 216 20.55 -6.05 -37.39
C GLN A 216 20.55 -4.97 -36.28
N MET A 217 20.26 -5.36 -35.04
CA MET A 217 20.26 -4.46 -33.89
C MET A 217 21.64 -3.79 -33.74
N THR A 218 21.67 -2.46 -33.69
CA THR A 218 22.87 -1.67 -33.42
C THR A 218 22.89 -1.23 -31.96
N LEU A 219 24.05 -0.79 -31.46
CA LEU A 219 24.17 -0.27 -30.09
C LEU A 219 23.30 0.98 -29.87
N GLU A 220 23.12 1.81 -30.90
CA GLU A 220 22.24 2.98 -30.87
C GLU A 220 20.77 2.58 -30.78
N ASN A 221 20.30 1.63 -31.61
CA ASN A 221 18.94 1.10 -31.52
C ASN A 221 18.67 0.44 -30.14
N LEU A 222 19.69 -0.23 -29.58
CA LEU A 222 19.60 -0.83 -28.25
C LEU A 222 19.45 0.24 -27.18
N ASN A 223 20.22 1.33 -27.27
CA ASN A 223 20.12 2.46 -26.37
C ASN A 223 18.70 3.08 -26.41
N ASP A 224 18.19 3.36 -27.60
CA ASP A 224 16.86 3.94 -27.80
C ASP A 224 15.74 3.04 -27.24
N ALA A 225 15.85 1.73 -27.47
CA ALA A 225 14.89 0.76 -26.95
C ALA A 225 14.87 0.74 -25.42
N LEU A 226 16.04 0.65 -24.78
CA LEU A 226 16.17 0.62 -23.32
C LEU A 226 15.71 1.94 -22.67
N ALA A 227 16.03 3.09 -23.28
CA ALA A 227 15.52 4.38 -22.84
C ALA A 227 13.99 4.44 -22.90
N GLY A 228 13.41 3.97 -24.03
CA GLY A 228 11.98 3.88 -24.21
C GLY A 228 11.31 2.98 -23.17
N PHE A 229 11.92 1.84 -22.84
CA PHE A 229 11.41 0.93 -21.81
C PHE A 229 11.34 1.60 -20.44
N CYS A 230 12.44 2.22 -20.01
CA CYS A 230 12.50 2.85 -18.70
C CYS A 230 11.53 4.04 -18.59
N GLN A 231 11.40 4.85 -19.64
CA GLN A 231 10.44 5.94 -19.66
C GLN A 231 8.99 5.43 -19.60
N GLN A 232 8.66 4.39 -20.36
CA GLN A 232 7.33 3.78 -20.35
C GLN A 232 6.99 3.20 -18.98
N ASP A 233 7.88 2.40 -18.39
CA ASP A 233 7.62 1.76 -17.09
C ASP A 233 7.50 2.79 -15.98
N SER A 234 8.40 3.78 -15.94
CA SER A 234 8.36 4.86 -14.94
C SER A 234 7.04 5.64 -15.01
N LYS A 235 6.56 5.91 -16.23
CA LYS A 235 5.27 6.56 -16.45
C LYS A 235 4.12 5.69 -15.96
N VAL A 236 4.14 4.38 -16.24
CA VAL A 236 3.09 3.45 -15.78
C VAL A 236 3.10 3.34 -14.26
N ILE A 237 4.26 3.22 -13.62
CA ILE A 237 4.39 3.24 -12.16
C ILE A 237 3.79 4.52 -11.58
N THR A 238 4.14 5.68 -12.14
CA THR A 238 3.62 6.98 -11.68
C THR A 238 2.08 7.05 -11.79
N MET A 239 1.52 6.53 -12.89
CA MET A 239 0.06 6.49 -13.09
C MET A 239 -0.63 5.55 -12.09
N LEU A 240 -0.08 4.35 -11.87
CA LEU A 240 -0.61 3.37 -10.92
C LEU A 240 -0.56 3.90 -9.48
N CYS A 241 0.57 4.48 -9.09
CA CYS A 241 0.82 5.05 -7.78
C CYS A 241 0.01 6.32 -7.49
N SER A 242 -0.37 7.07 -8.54
CA SER A 242 -1.28 8.22 -8.43
C SER A 242 -2.75 7.83 -8.62
N GLU A 243 -3.05 6.54 -8.81
CA GLU A 243 -4.41 6.00 -8.94
C GLU A 243 -5.24 6.54 -10.11
N ILE A 244 -4.61 7.23 -11.06
CA ILE A 244 -5.19 7.76 -12.30
C ILE A 244 -5.05 6.78 -13.48
N ASP A 245 -4.72 5.53 -13.21
CA ASP A 245 -4.49 4.52 -14.24
C ASP A 245 -5.81 4.01 -14.86
N SER A 246 -5.79 3.80 -16.17
CA SER A 246 -6.84 3.06 -16.90
C SER A 246 -6.52 1.57 -17.01
N LEU A 247 -5.64 1.07 -16.14
CA LEU A 247 -5.16 -0.31 -16.17
C LEU A 247 -5.87 -1.19 -15.16
N TYR A 248 -6.55 -0.62 -14.16
CA TYR A 248 -7.28 -1.31 -13.09
C TYR A 248 -6.46 -2.42 -12.40
N GLY A 249 -5.13 -2.26 -12.47
CA GLY A 249 -4.14 -3.18 -11.91
C GLY A 249 -3.78 -4.40 -12.78
N LEU A 250 -4.12 -4.41 -14.08
CA LEU A 250 -3.76 -5.46 -15.04
C LEU A 250 -4.23 -6.85 -14.63
N SER A 251 -5.46 -6.91 -14.13
CA SER A 251 -6.14 -8.16 -13.74
C SER A 251 -6.28 -9.16 -14.90
N GLN A 252 -6.13 -8.71 -16.15
CA GLN A 252 -6.02 -9.60 -17.31
C GLN A 252 -4.85 -10.59 -17.24
N ALA A 253 -3.78 -10.28 -16.50
CA ALA A 253 -2.64 -11.18 -16.35
C ALA A 253 -2.94 -12.27 -15.31
N PRO A 254 -3.17 -13.55 -15.69
CA PRO A 254 -3.59 -14.58 -14.74
C PRO A 254 -2.58 -14.77 -13.59
N LEU A 255 -1.29 -14.63 -13.92
CA LEU A 255 -0.20 -14.74 -12.96
C LEU A 255 -0.26 -13.68 -11.86
N ALA A 256 -0.79 -12.49 -12.13
CA ALA A 256 -0.96 -11.46 -11.11
C ALA A 256 -1.92 -11.92 -10.01
N GLY A 257 -3.05 -12.54 -10.40
CA GLY A 257 -3.99 -13.15 -9.46
C GLY A 257 -3.38 -14.29 -8.65
N GLU A 258 -2.62 -15.19 -9.28
CA GLU A 258 -1.92 -16.28 -8.59
C GLU A 258 -0.90 -15.77 -7.56
N LEU A 259 -0.15 -14.72 -7.91
CA LEU A 259 0.84 -14.11 -7.02
C LEU A 259 0.19 -13.43 -5.82
N ILE A 260 -0.96 -12.80 -6.02
CA ILE A 260 -1.78 -12.23 -4.94
C ILE A 260 -2.26 -13.36 -4.02
N LYS A 261 -2.80 -14.46 -4.57
CA LYS A 261 -3.27 -15.62 -3.79
C LYS A 261 -2.20 -16.21 -2.87
N LYS A 262 -0.95 -16.26 -3.32
CA LYS A 262 0.20 -16.72 -2.53
C LYS A 262 0.67 -15.74 -1.45
N SER A 263 0.12 -14.52 -1.40
CA SER A 263 0.61 -13.46 -0.51
C SER A 263 -0.11 -13.41 0.83
N ASN A 264 0.50 -12.77 1.82
CA ASN A 264 -0.13 -12.50 3.12
C ASN A 264 -1.39 -11.62 2.98
N ALA A 265 -1.40 -10.69 2.02
CA ALA A 265 -2.56 -9.83 1.77
C ALA A 265 -3.81 -10.59 1.32
N PHE A 266 -3.66 -11.82 0.79
CA PHE A 266 -4.80 -12.67 0.42
C PHE A 266 -5.67 -13.03 1.62
N GLY A 267 -5.09 -13.21 2.81
CA GLY A 267 -5.84 -13.52 4.03
C GLY A 267 -6.90 -12.46 4.37
N LEU A 268 -6.67 -11.20 3.99
CA LEU A 268 -7.63 -10.11 4.23
C LEU A 268 -8.86 -10.17 3.33
N ILE A 269 -8.69 -10.60 2.08
CA ILE A 269 -9.82 -10.74 1.14
C ILE A 269 -10.48 -12.12 1.24
N ASN A 270 -9.79 -13.10 1.81
CA ASN A 270 -10.29 -14.47 1.95
C ASN A 270 -10.88 -14.78 3.35
N LYS A 271 -11.27 -13.76 4.13
CA LYS A 271 -11.83 -13.96 5.48
C LYS A 271 -13.07 -14.87 5.49
N SER A 272 -13.89 -14.77 4.44
CA SER A 272 -15.10 -15.57 4.25
C SER A 272 -14.88 -16.84 3.41
N GLY A 273 -13.64 -17.15 3.03
CA GLY A 273 -13.31 -18.28 2.14
C GLY A 273 -13.62 -18.05 0.66
N MET A 274 -14.11 -16.88 0.27
CA MET A 274 -14.52 -16.53 -1.11
C MET A 274 -13.49 -15.70 -1.87
N GLY A 275 -12.29 -15.48 -1.31
CA GLY A 275 -11.32 -14.52 -1.84
C GLY A 275 -10.83 -14.85 -3.25
N GLU A 276 -10.64 -16.13 -3.57
CA GLU A 276 -10.21 -16.57 -4.90
C GLU A 276 -11.27 -16.27 -5.97
N ASP A 277 -12.53 -16.59 -5.69
CA ASP A 277 -13.64 -16.30 -6.59
C ASP A 277 -13.87 -14.80 -6.75
N CYS A 278 -13.65 -14.01 -5.69
CA CYS A 278 -13.71 -12.56 -5.79
C CYS A 278 -12.58 -11.97 -6.66
N LEU A 279 -11.35 -12.52 -6.63
CA LEU A 279 -10.28 -12.12 -7.55
C LEU A 279 -10.61 -12.49 -9.01
N ARG A 280 -11.14 -13.69 -9.23
CA ARG A 280 -11.59 -14.16 -10.56
C ARG A 280 -12.70 -13.26 -11.11
N ARG A 281 -13.72 -12.98 -10.28
CA ARG A 281 -14.86 -12.14 -10.64
C ARG A 281 -14.43 -10.69 -10.92
N TYR A 282 -13.58 -10.11 -10.08
CA TYR A 282 -12.97 -8.80 -10.35
C TYR A 282 -12.27 -8.79 -11.71
N SER A 283 -11.41 -9.78 -11.96
CA SER A 283 -10.65 -9.85 -13.22
C SER A 283 -11.56 -9.93 -14.45
N LYS A 284 -12.66 -10.70 -14.35
CA LYS A 284 -13.68 -10.79 -15.41
C LYS A 284 -14.36 -9.45 -15.67
N ILE A 285 -14.78 -8.76 -14.61
CA ILE A 285 -15.53 -7.50 -14.70
C ILE A 285 -14.66 -6.38 -15.29
N PHE A 286 -13.39 -6.30 -14.89
CA PHE A 286 -12.48 -5.24 -15.32
C PHE A 286 -11.77 -5.55 -16.65
N HIS A 287 -11.77 -6.81 -17.10
CA HIS A 287 -11.11 -7.25 -18.34
C HIS A 287 -11.35 -6.29 -19.52
N SER A 288 -12.61 -5.91 -19.80
CA SER A 288 -12.95 -5.10 -20.98
C SER A 288 -12.54 -3.61 -20.87
N LYS A 289 -12.20 -3.14 -19.67
CA LYS A 289 -11.81 -1.75 -19.38
C LYS A 289 -10.31 -1.54 -19.38
N GLU A 290 -9.54 -2.58 -19.07
CA GLU A 290 -8.09 -2.46 -19.00
C GLU A 290 -7.51 -2.17 -20.39
N SER A 291 -6.64 -1.17 -20.47
CA SER A 291 -5.98 -0.84 -21.73
C SER A 291 -5.11 -2.01 -22.22
N SER A 292 -5.48 -2.60 -23.35
CA SER A 292 -4.78 -3.71 -24.00
C SER A 292 -3.35 -3.41 -24.46
N LYS A 293 -2.90 -2.15 -24.38
CA LYS A 293 -1.60 -1.69 -24.93
C LYS A 293 -0.40 -1.84 -23.98
N THR A 294 -0.55 -2.41 -22.80
CA THR A 294 0.61 -2.63 -21.90
C THR A 294 1.38 -3.87 -22.31
N SER A 295 2.71 -3.80 -22.40
CA SER A 295 3.58 -4.97 -22.59
C SER A 295 3.64 -5.88 -21.36
N LEU A 296 3.22 -5.37 -20.18
CA LEU A 296 3.38 -6.04 -18.89
C LEU A 296 2.76 -7.46 -18.81
N PRO A 297 1.56 -7.76 -19.33
CA PRO A 297 1.00 -9.12 -19.32
C PRO A 297 1.91 -10.16 -19.98
N ARG A 298 2.68 -9.78 -21.02
CA ARG A 298 3.67 -10.65 -21.67
C ARG A 298 4.97 -10.75 -20.88
N GLN A 299 5.32 -9.70 -20.15
CA GLN A 299 6.53 -9.64 -19.33
C GLN A 299 6.38 -10.41 -18.02
N TYR A 300 5.17 -10.52 -17.46
CA TYR A 300 4.87 -11.21 -16.21
C TYR A 300 5.49 -12.62 -16.13
N PRO A 301 5.22 -13.54 -17.07
CA PRO A 301 5.77 -14.91 -16.99
C PRO A 301 7.29 -14.95 -17.07
N VAL A 302 7.89 -14.06 -17.88
CA VAL A 302 9.33 -13.99 -18.09
C VAL A 302 10.03 -13.45 -16.85
N LEU A 303 9.50 -12.36 -16.26
CA LEU A 303 10.00 -11.81 -15.01
C LEU A 303 9.82 -12.78 -13.85
N TYR A 304 8.67 -13.44 -13.74
CA TYR A 304 8.45 -14.46 -12.70
C TYR A 304 9.47 -15.61 -12.80
N SER A 305 9.68 -16.14 -14.01
CA SER A 305 10.68 -17.18 -14.25
C SER A 305 12.10 -16.71 -13.91
N TYR A 306 12.42 -15.45 -14.22
CA TYR A 306 13.70 -14.83 -13.85
C TYR A 306 13.87 -14.71 -12.33
N LEU A 307 12.84 -14.25 -11.61
CA LEU A 307 12.85 -14.12 -10.16
C LEU A 307 13.01 -15.49 -9.47
N GLN A 308 12.30 -16.50 -9.95
CA GLN A 308 12.44 -17.88 -9.45
C GLN A 308 13.85 -18.43 -9.68
N LYS A 309 14.39 -18.28 -10.89
CA LYS A 309 15.73 -18.76 -11.24
C LYS A 309 16.83 -18.10 -10.41
N ASN A 310 16.65 -16.83 -10.05
CA ASN A 310 17.62 -16.07 -9.26
C ASN A 310 17.39 -16.19 -7.74
N ASN A 311 16.49 -17.08 -7.30
CA ASN A 311 16.13 -17.26 -5.89
C ASN A 311 15.77 -15.93 -5.21
N SER A 312 14.98 -15.10 -5.90
CA SER A 312 14.47 -13.86 -5.32
C SER A 312 13.72 -14.16 -4.02
N ARG A 313 13.91 -13.29 -3.02
CA ARG A 313 13.26 -13.42 -1.71
C ARG A 313 11.73 -13.39 -1.80
N TYR A 314 11.19 -12.67 -2.78
CA TYR A 314 9.75 -12.51 -3.00
C TYR A 314 9.40 -12.75 -4.48
N GLU A 315 8.54 -13.74 -4.75
CA GLU A 315 8.01 -14.01 -6.10
C GLU A 315 7.12 -12.86 -6.60
N GLN A 316 6.53 -12.10 -5.68
CA GLN A 316 5.70 -10.93 -5.94
C GLN A 316 6.54 -9.67 -6.27
N GLY A 317 7.87 -9.76 -6.21
CA GLY A 317 8.78 -8.64 -6.38
C GLY A 317 8.93 -7.76 -5.13
N ASP A 318 9.95 -6.90 -5.17
CA ASP A 318 10.45 -6.20 -3.98
C ASP A 318 9.52 -5.13 -3.41
N LEU A 319 8.65 -4.54 -4.23
CA LEU A 319 7.73 -3.48 -3.76
C LEU A 319 6.41 -4.03 -3.24
N PHE A 320 6.10 -5.31 -3.50
CA PHE A 320 4.84 -5.88 -3.09
C PHE A 320 4.72 -5.94 -1.56
N LEU A 321 5.73 -6.51 -0.88
CA LEU A 321 5.69 -6.66 0.57
C LEU A 321 5.44 -5.34 1.33
N PRO A 322 6.18 -4.23 1.09
CA PRO A 322 5.94 -2.98 1.82
C PRO A 322 4.55 -2.39 1.57
N GLY A 323 3.92 -2.67 0.43
CA GLY A 323 2.53 -2.27 0.16
C GLY A 323 1.49 -3.22 0.75
N ALA A 324 1.81 -4.50 0.93
CA ALA A 324 0.89 -5.55 1.35
C ALA A 324 0.72 -5.66 2.88
N LEU A 325 1.04 -4.60 3.64
CA LEU A 325 1.06 -4.61 5.11
C LEU A 325 -0.24 -4.13 5.76
N LYS A 326 -1.34 -4.04 5.01
CA LYS A 326 -2.65 -3.57 5.55
C LYS A 326 -3.10 -4.36 6.77
N GLU A 327 -2.78 -5.66 6.84
CA GLU A 327 -3.10 -6.49 8.00
C GLU A 327 -2.39 -6.00 9.27
N PHE A 328 -1.11 -5.62 9.15
CA PHE A 328 -0.34 -5.04 10.25
C PHE A 328 -0.86 -3.64 10.62
N ASP A 329 -1.30 -2.87 9.62
CA ASP A 329 -1.89 -1.55 9.84
C ASP A 329 -3.19 -1.61 10.64
N MET A 330 -4.05 -2.57 10.32
CA MET A 330 -5.29 -2.80 11.07
C MET A 330 -5.02 -3.24 12.51
N LYS A 331 -3.88 -3.89 12.76
CA LYS A 331 -3.45 -4.35 14.09
C LYS A 331 -2.61 -3.31 14.85
N GLY A 332 -2.51 -2.07 14.36
CA GLY A 332 -1.77 -0.99 15.02
C GLY A 332 -0.24 -1.11 14.94
N LEU A 333 0.27 -2.03 14.13
CA LEU A 333 1.70 -2.26 13.92
C LEU A 333 2.20 -1.45 12.71
N SER A 334 1.60 -0.32 12.34
CA SER A 334 2.02 0.42 11.14
C SER A 334 3.31 1.24 11.32
N ASP A 335 3.56 1.67 12.55
CA ASP A 335 4.47 2.80 12.83
C ASP A 335 5.95 2.40 12.98
N PHE A 336 6.24 1.09 12.99
CA PHE A 336 7.62 0.59 13.04
C PHE A 336 8.38 0.76 11.71
N LEU A 337 7.70 1.05 10.59
CA LEU A 337 8.31 1.22 9.26
C LEU A 337 8.28 2.67 8.73
N THR A 338 7.47 3.55 9.31
CA THR A 338 7.18 4.89 8.77
C THR A 338 7.99 6.01 9.44
N ALA A 339 8.86 5.71 10.41
CA ALA A 339 9.71 6.68 11.11
C ALA A 339 10.86 7.27 10.26
N LEU A 340 10.66 7.44 8.94
CA LEU A 340 11.71 7.87 8.00
C LEU A 340 11.40 9.18 7.25
N LYS A 341 10.28 9.86 7.54
CA LYS A 341 10.10 11.24 7.08
C LYS A 341 10.60 12.20 8.16
N PRO A 342 11.57 13.09 7.87
CA PRO A 342 11.80 14.24 8.74
C PRO A 342 10.49 15.03 8.82
N PRO A 343 10.13 15.58 10.00
CA PRO A 343 8.90 16.31 10.18
C PRO A 343 8.84 17.43 9.15
N LYS A 344 7.76 17.43 8.36
CA LYS A 344 7.46 18.54 7.44
C LYS A 344 7.23 19.74 8.34
N GLU A 345 8.11 20.74 8.30
CA GLU A 345 7.93 21.97 9.06
C GLU A 345 6.52 22.51 8.77
N GLU A 346 5.65 22.47 9.77
CA GLU A 346 4.37 23.13 9.69
C GLU A 346 4.67 24.62 9.50
N PRO A 347 4.13 25.27 8.45
CA PRO A 347 4.37 26.68 8.26
C PRO A 347 3.85 27.42 9.49
N ILE A 348 4.77 28.04 10.23
CA ILE A 348 4.45 28.93 11.36
C ILE A 348 3.44 29.95 10.82
N VAL A 349 2.17 29.80 11.22
CA VAL A 349 1.15 30.80 10.96
C VAL A 349 1.56 32.01 11.78
N ILE A 350 2.28 32.94 11.15
CA ILE A 350 2.50 34.27 11.69
C ILE A 350 1.11 34.91 11.76
N ILE A 351 0.49 34.83 12.94
CA ILE A 351 -0.70 35.59 13.27
C ILE A 351 -0.27 37.07 13.22
N LYS A 352 -0.48 37.71 12.08
CA LYS A 352 -0.39 39.17 12.00
C LYS A 352 -1.39 39.72 13.01
N PRO A 353 -0.97 40.57 13.96
CA PRO A 353 -1.87 41.11 14.97
C PRO A 353 -3.01 41.87 14.29
N LYS A 354 -4.25 41.44 14.59
CA LYS A 354 -5.48 42.13 14.17
C LYS A 354 -5.40 43.59 14.62
N ALA A 355 -5.58 44.51 13.68
CA ALA A 355 -5.67 45.94 13.95
C ALA A 355 -6.78 46.22 14.97
N LYS A 356 -6.47 47.03 15.99
CA LYS A 356 -7.45 47.52 16.97
C LYS A 356 -8.56 48.30 16.24
N PRO A 357 -9.84 48.05 16.54
CA PRO A 357 -10.94 48.80 15.94
C PRO A 357 -10.90 50.27 16.43
N LYS A 358 -10.97 51.21 15.48
CA LYS A 358 -11.16 52.64 15.78
C LYS A 358 -12.55 52.84 16.41
N PRO A 359 -12.67 53.68 17.45
CA PRO A 359 -13.94 53.95 18.10
C PRO A 359 -14.85 54.77 17.16
N LYS A 360 -16.09 54.31 16.99
CA LYS A 360 -17.17 55.12 16.39
C LYS A 360 -17.63 56.17 17.41
N PRO A 361 -17.96 57.40 16.96
CA PRO A 361 -18.41 58.46 17.85
C PRO A 361 -19.78 58.13 18.47
N VAL A 362 -19.88 58.49 19.75
CA VAL A 362 -21.05 58.38 20.61
C VAL A 362 -22.19 59.24 20.04
N ILE A 363 -23.31 58.61 19.72
CA ILE A 363 -24.60 59.30 19.59
C ILE A 363 -25.33 59.10 20.91
N VAL A 364 -25.47 60.21 21.64
CA VAL A 364 -26.29 60.31 22.85
C VAL A 364 -27.75 60.27 22.42
N VAL A 365 -28.48 59.21 22.79
CA VAL A 365 -29.95 59.24 22.81
C VAL A 365 -30.43 58.79 24.18
N ALA A 366 -31.39 59.56 24.65
CA ALA A 366 -31.87 59.66 26.01
C ALA A 366 -32.39 58.34 26.61
N LYS A 367 -32.09 58.23 27.90
CA LYS A 367 -32.67 57.39 28.93
C LYS A 367 -34.18 57.16 28.71
N LYS A 368 -34.58 55.90 28.55
CA LYS A 368 -35.93 55.43 28.90
C LYS A 368 -35.78 54.31 29.93
N ILE A 369 -36.29 54.59 31.13
CA ILE A 369 -36.34 53.67 32.27
C ILE A 369 -37.72 53.02 32.24
N GLU A 370 -37.77 51.69 32.26
CA GLU A 370 -38.93 50.81 32.53
C GLU A 370 -38.41 49.39 32.21
N VAL A 371 -38.50 48.29 32.98
CA VAL A 371 -39.09 47.83 34.24
C VAL A 371 -38.19 46.62 34.64
N PRO A 372 -37.97 46.29 35.92
CA PRO A 372 -37.08 45.18 36.29
C PRO A 372 -37.75 43.83 35.98
N VAL A 373 -37.28 43.15 34.93
CA VAL A 373 -37.58 41.73 34.70
C VAL A 373 -36.66 40.91 35.58
N LYS A 374 -37.29 40.07 36.41
CA LYS A 374 -36.68 39.12 37.35
C LYS A 374 -35.62 38.28 36.63
N LYS A 375 -34.36 38.38 37.07
CA LYS A 375 -33.25 37.56 36.62
C LYS A 375 -33.51 36.12 37.10
N LEU A 376 -33.77 35.20 36.17
CA LEU A 376 -33.68 33.77 36.43
C LEU A 376 -32.18 33.44 36.58
N GLU A 377 -31.80 32.91 37.74
CA GLU A 377 -30.48 32.35 37.95
C GLU A 377 -30.29 31.16 36.99
N PRO A 378 -29.22 31.14 36.17
CA PRO A 378 -28.91 29.95 35.38
C PRO A 378 -28.55 28.81 36.34
N PRO A 379 -28.98 27.57 36.05
CA PRO A 379 -28.62 26.40 36.86
C PRO A 379 -27.09 26.28 36.93
N PRO A 380 -26.55 25.76 38.07
CA PRO A 380 -25.12 25.63 38.26
C PRO A 380 -24.53 24.81 37.11
N VAL A 381 -23.59 25.42 36.38
CA VAL A 381 -22.71 24.70 35.47
C VAL A 381 -21.93 23.74 36.33
N ILE A 382 -22.26 22.45 36.23
CA ILE A 382 -21.40 21.37 36.69
C ILE A 382 -20.14 21.49 35.85
N ILE A 383 -19.10 22.06 36.43
CA ILE A 383 -17.75 21.96 35.89
C ILE A 383 -17.38 20.49 36.10
N GLU A 384 -17.60 19.66 35.08
CA GLU A 384 -16.96 18.36 35.02
C GLU A 384 -15.46 18.62 35.16
N ALA A 385 -14.87 18.10 36.24
CA ALA A 385 -13.43 18.14 36.41
C ALA A 385 -12.80 17.52 35.14
N PRO A 386 -11.77 18.15 34.54
CA PRO A 386 -11.12 17.58 33.39
C PRO A 386 -10.71 16.14 33.71
N PRO A 387 -10.98 15.16 32.82
CA PRO A 387 -10.67 13.77 33.08
C PRO A 387 -9.18 13.66 33.44
N GLU A 388 -8.87 13.05 34.60
CA GLU A 388 -7.49 12.78 34.98
C GLU A 388 -6.85 11.98 33.86
N VAL A 389 -5.85 12.58 33.20
CA VAL A 389 -5.08 11.93 32.15
C VAL A 389 -4.33 10.79 32.85
N TRP A 390 -4.67 9.56 32.52
CA TRP A 390 -3.94 8.39 32.98
C TRP A 390 -2.52 8.44 32.40
N ILE A 391 -1.51 8.22 33.27
CA ILE A 391 -0.09 8.27 32.95
C ILE A 391 0.54 6.93 33.38
N SER A 392 1.22 6.27 32.45
CA SER A 392 1.96 5.03 32.62
C SER A 392 3.12 5.18 33.61
N GLU A 393 3.53 4.08 34.25
CA GLU A 393 4.69 4.09 35.15
C GLU A 393 5.98 4.49 34.42
N PHE A 394 6.08 4.14 33.14
CA PHE A 394 7.20 4.53 32.28
C PHE A 394 7.28 6.05 32.11
N GLU A 395 6.16 6.70 31.82
CA GLU A 395 6.12 8.16 31.64
C GLU A 395 6.25 8.92 32.96
N LYS A 396 5.74 8.36 34.06
CA LYS A 396 6.01 8.90 35.41
C LYS A 396 7.50 8.92 35.71
N GLY A 397 8.19 7.80 35.49
CA GLY A 397 9.64 7.72 35.68
C GLY A 397 10.43 8.67 34.77
N ALA A 398 10.00 8.82 33.52
CA ALA A 398 10.59 9.76 32.58
C ALA A 398 10.43 11.21 33.05
N ASN A 399 9.24 11.57 33.52
CA ASN A 399 8.96 12.89 34.10
C ASN A 399 9.76 13.15 35.37
N GLU A 400 10.00 12.15 36.22
CA GLU A 400 10.85 12.33 37.40
C GLU A 400 12.31 12.61 37.04
N ILE A 401 12.85 11.97 36.00
CA ILE A 401 14.22 12.24 35.54
C ILE A 401 14.33 13.67 35.00
N VAL A 402 13.36 14.11 34.19
CA VAL A 402 13.39 15.43 33.54
C VAL A 402 13.08 16.55 34.53
N ASN A 403 12.00 16.42 35.31
CA ASN A 403 11.50 17.50 36.17
C ASN A 403 12.18 17.55 37.54
N LEU A 404 12.60 16.41 38.09
CA LEU A 404 13.28 16.34 39.40
C LEU A 404 14.81 16.17 39.26
N GLY A 405 15.31 16.07 38.02
CA GLY A 405 16.74 16.03 37.72
C GLY A 405 17.46 14.76 38.17
N LYS A 406 16.73 13.67 38.49
CA LYS A 406 17.31 12.39 38.94
C LYS A 406 18.20 11.79 37.85
N GLU A 407 19.33 11.20 38.24
CA GLU A 407 20.27 10.56 37.30
C GLU A 407 19.75 9.22 36.76
N SER A 408 18.97 8.50 37.57
CA SER A 408 18.29 7.28 37.15
C SER A 408 16.98 7.08 37.92
N TYR A 409 16.05 6.33 37.32
CA TYR A 409 14.79 5.93 37.95
C TYR A 409 14.56 4.44 37.75
N TRP A 410 14.36 3.71 38.85
CA TRP A 410 14.05 2.29 38.83
C TRP A 410 12.56 2.12 38.67
N LEU A 411 12.15 1.58 37.52
CA LEU A 411 10.74 1.42 37.19
C LEU A 411 10.08 0.41 38.14
N ASN A 412 8.90 0.72 38.67
CA ASN A 412 8.13 -0.28 39.40
C ASN A 412 7.54 -1.30 38.42
N MET A 413 8.16 -2.49 38.34
CA MET A 413 7.74 -3.53 37.39
C MET A 413 6.35 -4.10 37.68
N GLU A 414 5.84 -4.00 38.91
CA GLU A 414 4.48 -4.45 39.25
C GLU A 414 3.44 -3.49 38.67
N THR A 415 3.61 -2.19 38.90
CA THR A 415 2.74 -1.16 38.31
C THR A 415 2.84 -1.13 36.79
N PHE A 416 4.04 -1.28 36.25
CA PHE A 416 4.26 -1.35 34.80
C PHE A 416 3.62 -2.59 34.15
N ARG A 417 3.44 -3.67 34.90
CA ARG A 417 2.70 -4.84 34.39
C ARG A 417 1.24 -4.46 34.08
N ASP A 418 0.66 -3.63 34.93
CA ASP A 418 -0.74 -3.21 34.85
C ASP A 418 -0.95 -2.06 33.85
N ASP A 419 0.11 -1.44 33.34
CA ASP A 419 0.01 -0.35 32.36
C ASP A 419 -0.61 -0.82 31.02
N PHE A 420 -0.47 -2.09 30.67
CA PHE A 420 -1.06 -2.66 29.46
C PHE A 420 -1.19 -4.19 29.60
N GLU A 421 -2.39 -4.74 29.45
CA GLU A 421 -2.61 -6.19 29.58
C GLU A 421 -2.83 -6.84 28.21
N PHE A 422 -2.00 -7.85 27.88
CA PHE A 422 -2.17 -8.61 26.65
C PHE A 422 -3.26 -9.69 26.83
N SER A 423 -4.26 -9.69 25.96
CA SER A 423 -5.23 -10.79 25.93
C SER A 423 -4.59 -12.11 25.45
N ALA A 424 -5.15 -13.25 25.85
CA ALA A 424 -4.64 -14.56 25.44
C ALA A 424 -4.63 -14.76 23.91
N GLU A 425 -5.60 -14.18 23.21
CA GLU A 425 -5.67 -14.18 21.74
C GLU A 425 -4.52 -13.38 21.14
N MET A 426 -4.25 -12.18 21.67
CA MET A 426 -3.10 -11.35 21.25
C MET A 426 -1.78 -12.08 21.45
N ILE A 427 -1.57 -12.73 22.61
CA ILE A 427 -0.34 -13.49 22.87
C ILE A 427 -0.17 -14.61 21.84
N THR A 428 -1.23 -15.36 21.56
CA THR A 428 -1.18 -16.47 20.60
C THR A 428 -0.84 -15.97 19.20
N GLU A 429 -1.51 -14.92 18.72
CA GLU A 429 -1.27 -14.35 17.39
C GLU A 429 0.10 -13.69 17.24
N LEU A 430 0.59 -13.00 18.27
CA LEU A 430 1.85 -12.27 18.24
C LEU A 430 3.07 -13.18 18.40
N SER A 431 2.92 -14.31 19.10
CA SER A 431 4.03 -15.23 19.41
C SER A 431 4.75 -15.79 18.18
N GLY A 432 4.03 -16.03 17.08
CA GLY A 432 4.59 -16.57 15.83
C GLY A 432 5.45 -15.55 15.08
N PRO A 433 4.89 -14.39 14.68
CA PRO A 433 5.61 -13.35 13.96
C PRO A 433 6.78 -12.76 14.75
N ILE A 434 6.59 -12.47 16.05
CA ILE A 434 7.60 -11.82 16.89
C ILE A 434 8.86 -12.67 17.04
N LYS A 435 8.75 -14.00 17.09
CA LYS A 435 9.91 -14.91 17.16
C LYS A 435 10.94 -14.69 16.04
N LYS A 436 10.51 -14.25 14.85
CA LYS A 436 11.42 -13.98 13.72
C LYS A 436 12.28 -12.73 13.96
N PHE A 437 11.71 -11.73 14.62
CA PHE A 437 12.37 -10.46 14.94
C PHE A 437 13.24 -10.51 16.20
N GLN A 438 13.05 -11.52 17.04
CA GLN A 438 13.87 -11.76 18.24
C GLN A 438 15.21 -12.43 17.92
N THR A 439 15.43 -12.89 16.69
CA THR A 439 16.68 -13.60 16.35
C THR A 439 17.86 -12.64 16.36
N ARG A 440 19.02 -13.13 16.79
CA ARG A 440 20.26 -12.32 16.82
C ARG A 440 20.59 -11.74 15.43
N SER A 441 20.37 -12.50 14.36
CA SER A 441 20.59 -12.01 12.99
C SER A 441 19.67 -10.83 12.67
N ALA A 442 18.36 -10.98 12.91
CA ALA A 442 17.39 -9.91 12.64
C ALA A 442 17.69 -8.65 13.45
N LEU A 443 18.06 -8.78 14.73
CA LEU A 443 18.41 -7.64 15.57
C LEU A 443 19.73 -6.97 15.14
N VAL A 444 20.72 -7.74 14.69
CA VAL A 444 21.99 -7.19 14.16
C VAL A 444 21.72 -6.40 12.89
N ASP A 445 20.87 -6.94 12.02
CA ASP A 445 20.42 -6.27 10.81
C ASP A 445 19.68 -4.97 11.18
N MET A 446 18.68 -5.02 12.06
CA MET A 446 17.93 -3.84 12.50
C MET A 446 18.81 -2.79 13.19
N LYS A 447 19.78 -3.20 14.01
CA LYS A 447 20.73 -2.25 14.63
C LYS A 447 21.59 -1.56 13.58
N SER A 448 22.06 -2.31 12.59
CA SER A 448 23.02 -1.81 11.59
C SER A 448 22.35 -1.01 10.48
N TYR A 449 21.14 -1.41 10.07
CA TYR A 449 20.41 -0.84 8.93
C TYR A 449 19.31 0.13 9.34
N ASP A 450 18.61 -0.14 10.44
CA ASP A 450 17.47 0.67 10.93
C ASP A 450 17.85 1.54 12.13
N LEU A 451 19.12 1.53 12.56
CA LEU A 451 19.61 2.21 13.77
C LEU A 451 18.85 1.83 15.05
N LEU A 452 18.30 0.62 15.11
CA LEU A 452 17.47 0.17 16.23
C LEU A 452 18.18 0.39 17.59
N GLY A 453 17.47 1.01 18.53
CA GLY A 453 17.97 1.37 19.86
C GLY A 453 18.67 2.73 19.94
N SER A 454 18.72 3.49 18.84
CA SER A 454 19.22 4.88 18.80
C SER A 454 18.11 5.90 19.08
N LYS A 455 18.46 7.19 19.19
CA LYS A 455 17.45 8.26 19.39
C LYS A 455 16.57 8.40 18.15
N GLU A 456 17.12 8.09 16.99
CA GLU A 456 16.47 8.16 15.68
C GLU A 456 15.52 6.98 15.45
N ALA A 457 15.84 5.81 16.00
CA ALA A 457 15.02 4.60 15.92
C ALA A 457 14.97 3.87 17.28
N PRO A 458 14.18 4.38 18.24
CA PRO A 458 14.03 3.77 19.54
C PRO A 458 13.27 2.44 19.48
N VAL A 459 13.51 1.56 20.45
CA VAL A 459 12.74 0.32 20.59
C VAL A 459 11.35 0.67 21.17
N GLY A 460 10.27 0.05 20.66
CA GLY A 460 8.93 0.24 21.22
C GLY A 460 8.77 -0.38 22.61
N LEU A 461 8.12 0.33 23.52
CA LEU A 461 7.87 -0.10 24.89
C LEU A 461 6.90 -1.30 24.95
N ILE A 462 5.85 -1.31 24.12
CA ILE A 462 4.90 -2.44 23.99
C ILE A 462 5.65 -3.71 23.60
N PHE A 463 6.59 -3.61 22.67
CA PHE A 463 7.40 -4.76 22.26
C PHE A 463 8.23 -5.31 23.42
N LEU A 464 8.93 -4.45 24.16
CA LEU A 464 9.70 -4.87 25.33
C LEU A 464 8.80 -5.47 26.42
N LYS A 465 7.66 -4.84 26.67
CA LYS A 465 6.68 -5.30 27.63
C LYS A 465 6.14 -6.68 27.26
N PHE A 466 5.80 -6.91 25.99
CA PHE A 466 5.40 -8.22 25.49
C PHE A 466 6.44 -9.29 25.82
N LEU A 467 7.74 -9.01 25.59
CA LEU A 467 8.80 -9.98 25.87
C LEU A 467 8.95 -10.27 27.37
N ILE A 468 8.77 -9.25 28.21
CA ILE A 468 8.86 -9.39 29.67
C ILE A 468 7.65 -10.18 30.20
N ASP A 469 6.44 -9.80 29.80
CA ASP A 469 5.19 -10.40 30.28
C ASP A 469 5.00 -11.85 29.79
N THR A 470 5.53 -12.18 28.60
CA THR A 470 5.52 -13.55 28.07
C THR A 470 6.74 -14.38 28.47
N GLU A 471 7.56 -13.89 29.41
CA GLU A 471 8.79 -14.54 29.90
C GLU A 471 9.74 -14.99 28.78
N ASN A 472 9.81 -14.21 27.68
CA ASN A 472 10.65 -14.53 26.55
C ASN A 472 12.11 -14.10 26.79
N HIS A 473 12.78 -14.82 27.69
CA HIS A 473 14.16 -14.53 28.09
C HIS A 473 15.13 -14.54 26.92
N GLN A 474 14.98 -15.47 25.97
CA GLN A 474 15.87 -15.57 24.81
C GLN A 474 15.82 -14.31 23.94
N GLY A 475 14.62 -13.76 23.69
CA GLY A 475 14.45 -12.52 22.95
C GLY A 475 15.10 -11.34 23.66
N LEU A 476 14.89 -11.22 24.97
CA LEU A 476 15.47 -10.14 25.79
C LEU A 476 17.00 -10.22 25.84
N TYR A 477 17.58 -11.42 25.98
CA TYR A 477 19.03 -11.61 25.92
C TYR A 477 19.61 -11.29 24.53
N ASN A 478 18.90 -11.62 23.46
CA ASN A 478 19.35 -11.26 22.12
C ASN A 478 19.36 -9.73 21.93
N ILE A 479 18.36 -9.03 22.46
CA ILE A 479 18.30 -7.55 22.44
C ILE A 479 19.47 -6.96 23.20
N THR A 480 19.71 -7.36 24.45
CA THR A 480 20.82 -6.80 25.25
C THR A 480 22.18 -7.14 24.67
N THR A 481 22.34 -8.32 24.06
CA THR A 481 23.59 -8.73 23.40
C THR A 481 23.88 -7.90 22.16
N VAL A 482 22.85 -7.56 21.39
CA VAL A 482 23.02 -6.85 20.12
C VAL A 482 23.05 -5.34 20.32
N LEU A 483 22.05 -4.77 21.00
CA LEU A 483 21.94 -3.32 21.22
C LEU A 483 22.87 -2.84 22.34
N GLY A 484 23.22 -3.71 23.28
CA GLY A 484 23.83 -3.37 24.56
C GLY A 484 22.77 -3.32 25.67
N GLU A 485 23.20 -3.20 26.92
CA GLU A 485 22.28 -3.08 28.06
C GLU A 485 21.53 -1.74 28.06
N LYS A 486 22.05 -0.71 27.36
CA LYS A 486 21.52 0.65 27.37
C LYS A 486 21.17 1.12 25.96
N PHE A 487 19.93 1.54 25.75
CA PHE A 487 19.41 1.96 24.45
C PHE A 487 18.17 2.86 24.61
N PHE A 488 17.74 3.51 23.53
CA PHE A 488 16.55 4.36 23.52
C PHE A 488 15.28 3.55 23.34
N VAL A 489 14.24 3.96 24.07
CA VAL A 489 12.90 3.38 24.03
C VAL A 489 11.87 4.47 23.89
N GLN A 490 10.84 4.20 23.09
CA GLN A 490 9.71 5.09 22.89
C GLN A 490 8.47 4.50 23.57
N ASN A 491 7.72 5.36 24.25
CA ASN A 491 6.46 5.01 24.88
C ASN A 491 5.33 5.01 23.85
N ASP A 492 5.17 3.87 23.18
CA ASP A 492 4.11 3.58 22.21
C ASP A 492 2.78 3.17 22.86
N ILE A 493 2.73 2.89 24.17
CA ILE A 493 1.49 2.68 24.93
C ILE A 493 0.65 3.96 24.92
N GLU A 494 1.30 5.11 25.13
CA GLU A 494 0.65 6.43 25.21
C GLU A 494 0.86 7.27 23.94
N LYS A 495 1.47 6.68 22.90
CA LYS A 495 1.79 7.35 21.62
C LYS A 495 2.65 8.60 21.78
N ILE A 496 3.54 8.60 22.77
CA ILE A 496 4.50 9.68 23.01
C ILE A 496 5.70 9.44 22.09
N ALA A 497 5.99 10.42 21.23
CA ALA A 497 7.07 10.31 20.24
C ALA A 497 8.47 10.52 20.83
N THR A 498 8.57 11.05 22.05
CA THR A 498 9.86 11.36 22.68
C THR A 498 10.54 10.07 23.13
N PRO A 499 11.76 9.78 22.65
CA PRO A 499 12.52 8.61 23.10
C PRO A 499 13.23 8.88 24.42
N HIS A 500 13.15 7.91 25.34
CA HIS A 500 13.84 7.92 26.63
C HIS A 500 14.99 6.94 26.64
N TYR A 501 16.11 7.32 27.27
CA TYR A 501 17.26 6.44 27.40
C TYR A 501 17.05 5.51 28.60
N MET A 502 17.21 4.20 28.40
CA MET A 502 17.01 3.22 29.46
C MET A 502 18.12 2.18 29.49
N GLN A 503 18.24 1.51 30.64
CA GLN A 503 19.00 0.29 30.82
C GLN A 503 18.05 -0.87 31.10
N LEU A 504 18.21 -1.96 30.37
CA LEU A 504 17.54 -3.23 30.62
C LEU A 504 18.52 -4.16 31.35
N LYS A 505 18.19 -4.51 32.60
CA LYS A 505 19.09 -5.23 33.51
C LYS A 505 18.50 -6.55 33.96
N ASN A 506 19.32 -7.61 33.98
CA ASN A 506 18.99 -8.90 34.57
C ASN A 506 20.26 -9.53 35.15
N ASP A 507 20.47 -9.38 36.46
CA ASP A 507 21.63 -9.90 37.18
C ASP A 507 21.29 -10.27 38.63
N ALA A 508 22.30 -10.64 39.42
CA ALA A 508 22.12 -10.96 40.84
C ALA A 508 21.50 -9.80 41.64
N SER A 509 21.74 -8.54 41.25
CA SER A 509 21.16 -7.37 41.93
C SER A 509 19.66 -7.23 41.69
N THR A 510 19.16 -7.72 40.55
CA THR A 510 17.72 -7.76 40.24
C THR A 510 17.08 -9.12 40.58
N LYS A 511 17.77 -9.98 41.35
CA LYS A 511 17.36 -11.36 41.66
C LYS A 511 17.05 -12.16 40.38
N ASN A 512 17.83 -11.94 39.33
CA ASN A 512 17.68 -12.56 38.01
C ASN A 512 16.32 -12.30 37.34
N ARG A 513 15.67 -11.17 37.65
CA ARG A 513 14.47 -10.69 36.95
C ARG A 513 14.81 -9.51 36.05
N TRP A 514 14.08 -9.38 34.95
CA TRP A 514 14.23 -8.25 34.04
C TRP A 514 13.72 -6.97 34.71
N GLN A 515 14.58 -5.96 34.72
CA GLN A 515 14.30 -4.65 35.32
C GLN A 515 14.60 -3.55 34.30
N ILE A 516 13.67 -2.61 34.16
CA ILE A 516 13.86 -1.39 33.38
C ILE A 516 14.34 -0.28 34.31
N ILE A 517 15.40 0.42 33.93
CA ILE A 517 15.94 1.57 34.65
C ILE A 517 16.04 2.71 33.65
N LEU A 518 15.31 3.79 33.86
CA LEU A 518 15.42 4.99 33.04
C LEU A 518 16.68 5.76 33.45
N LEU A 519 17.38 6.33 32.48
CA LEU A 519 18.64 7.05 32.68
C LEU A 519 18.55 8.47 32.13
N LYS A 520 19.19 9.41 32.82
CA LYS A 520 19.44 10.75 32.28
C LYS A 520 20.51 10.65 31.19
N LYS A 521 20.25 11.27 30.03
CA LYS A 521 21.19 11.25 28.89
C LYS A 521 22.15 12.42 28.96
#